data_AF-A0A0P7CGD6-F1
#
_entry.id   AF-A0A0P7CGD6-F1
#
_cell.length_a   1.000
_cell.length_b   1.000
_cell.length_c   1.000
_cell.angle_alpha   90.00
_cell.angle_beta   90.00
_cell.angle_gamma   90.00
#
_symmetry.space_group_name_H-M   'P 1'
#
loop_
_entity.id
_entity.type
_entity.pdbx_description
1 polymer ?
#
loop_
_entity_poly.entity_id
_entity_poly.type
_entity_poly.pdbx_seq_one_letter_code
_entity_poly.pdbx_strand_id
1 'polypeptide(L)'
;MIWVLDHLADIESDLSAIHRIEDMYALSGPRFFRLAWRLAAYRGVMRMRAEELALEHQRHSSSPCDPRVAGRSDSSAGAPERVGDEELRHSSRFAGLIEWGRG
;
A
#
# COMPACT_ATOMS: atom_id res chain seq x y z
N MET A 1 -1.15 -0.26 -16.24
CA MET A 1 -1.58 -1.68 -16.16
C MET A 1 -0.44 -2.70 -16.34
N ILE A 2 0.83 -2.29 -16.23
CA ILE A 2 2.00 -3.14 -16.49
C ILE A 2 2.36 -4.02 -15.27
N TRP A 3 2.02 -3.59 -14.05
CA TRP A 3 2.45 -4.24 -12.80
C TRP A 3 2.16 -5.74 -12.72
N VAL A 4 1.01 -6.21 -13.22
CA VAL A 4 0.68 -7.63 -13.18
C VAL A 4 1.70 -8.47 -13.96
N LEU A 5 2.17 -7.95 -15.09
CA LEU A 5 3.13 -8.63 -15.96
C LEU A 5 4.51 -8.72 -15.29
N ASP A 6 4.89 -7.69 -14.53
CA ASP A 6 6.16 -7.64 -13.79
C ASP A 6 6.21 -8.63 -12.62
N HIS A 7 5.04 -9.07 -12.15
CA HIS A 7 4.89 -9.88 -10.93
C HIS A 7 4.24 -11.25 -11.17
N LEU A 8 4.20 -11.76 -12.40
CA LEU A 8 3.52 -13.03 -12.70
C LEU A 8 4.02 -14.22 -11.85
N ALA A 9 5.33 -14.34 -11.64
CA ALA A 9 5.90 -15.43 -10.83
C ALA A 9 5.53 -15.31 -9.34
N ASP A 10 5.53 -14.09 -8.80
CA ASP A 10 5.12 -13.83 -7.41
C ASP A 10 3.62 -14.12 -7.24
N ILE A 11 2.80 -13.71 -8.22
CA ILE A 11 1.37 -13.98 -8.27
C ILE A 11 1.10 -15.49 -8.35
N GLU A 12 1.81 -16.22 -9.22
CA GLU A 12 1.68 -17.67 -9.35
C GLU A 12 2.01 -18.39 -8.04
N SER A 13 3.13 -18.01 -7.41
CA SER A 13 3.54 -18.54 -6.10
C SER A 13 2.46 -18.29 -5.03
N ASP A 14 1.98 -17.06 -4.90
CA ASP A 14 0.96 -16.71 -3.91
C ASP A 14 -0.40 -17.39 -4.20
N LEU A 15 -0.81 -17.50 -5.47
CA LEU A 15 -2.03 -18.22 -5.88
C LEU A 15 -1.94 -19.72 -5.54
N SER A 16 -0.78 -20.34 -5.76
CA SER A 16 -0.56 -21.75 -5.39
C SER A 16 -0.64 -21.95 -3.88
N ALA A 17 0.02 -21.09 -3.10
CA ALA A 17 0.11 -21.22 -1.64
C ALA A 17 -1.21 -20.91 -0.93
N ILE A 18 -1.91 -19.85 -1.33
CA ILE A 18 -3.10 -19.33 -0.63
C ILE A 18 -4.38 -19.94 -1.19
N HIS A 19 -4.47 -20.08 -2.50
CA HIS A 19 -5.70 -20.48 -3.19
C HIS A 19 -5.64 -21.91 -3.76
N ARG A 20 -4.51 -22.60 -3.67
CA ARG A 20 -4.29 -23.96 -4.23
C ARG A 20 -4.56 -24.02 -5.73
N ILE A 21 -4.15 -22.98 -6.44
CA ILE A 21 -4.26 -22.90 -7.90
C ILE A 21 -2.86 -23.20 -8.47
N GLU A 22 -2.72 -24.38 -9.07
CA GLU A 22 -1.44 -24.84 -9.64
C GLU A 22 -1.19 -24.27 -11.03
N ASP A 23 -2.23 -24.03 -11.82
CA ASP A 23 -2.16 -23.40 -13.13
C ASP A 23 -3.03 -22.14 -13.17
N MET A 24 -2.39 -20.98 -13.06
CA MET A 24 -3.10 -19.70 -13.13
C MET A 24 -3.52 -19.33 -14.56
N TYR A 25 -2.89 -19.88 -15.59
CA TYR A 25 -3.18 -19.57 -16.99
C TYR A 25 -4.48 -20.22 -17.46
N ALA A 26 -4.93 -21.27 -16.79
CA ALA A 26 -6.25 -21.86 -16.98
C ALA A 26 -7.40 -20.99 -16.41
N LEU A 27 -7.11 -19.95 -15.63
CA LEU A 27 -8.13 -19.06 -15.10
C LEU A 27 -8.67 -18.12 -16.18
N SER A 28 -9.97 -17.85 -16.13
CA SER A 28 -10.52 -16.73 -16.89
C SER A 28 -9.92 -15.41 -16.40
N GLY A 29 -9.66 -14.48 -17.32
CA GLY A 29 -9.10 -13.16 -16.98
C GLY A 29 -9.80 -12.48 -15.80
N PRO A 30 -11.14 -12.37 -15.77
CA PRO A 30 -11.85 -11.78 -14.65
C PRO A 30 -11.64 -12.49 -13.31
N ARG A 31 -11.49 -13.83 -13.32
CA ARG A 31 -11.22 -14.60 -12.10
C ARG A 31 -9.77 -14.40 -11.65
N PHE A 32 -8.83 -14.42 -12.59
CA PHE A 32 -7.42 -14.14 -12.34
C PHE A 32 -7.24 -12.77 -11.67
N PHE A 33 -7.73 -11.68 -12.27
CA PHE A 33 -7.55 -10.33 -11.73
C PHE A 33 -8.22 -10.16 -10.35
N ARG A 34 -9.40 -10.77 -10.14
CA ARG A 34 -10.08 -10.73 -8.84
C ARG A 34 -9.26 -11.36 -7.72
N LEU A 35 -8.54 -12.44 -8.03
CA LEU A 35 -7.67 -13.12 -7.06
C LEU A 35 -6.35 -12.36 -6.89
N ALA A 36 -5.68 -12.01 -8.00
CA ALA A 36 -4.43 -11.25 -8.00
C ALA A 36 -4.53 -9.95 -7.19
N TRP A 37 -5.66 -9.23 -7.33
CA TRP A 37 -5.93 -8.02 -6.57
C TRP A 37 -5.94 -8.21 -5.05
N ARG A 38 -6.38 -9.38 -4.59
CA ARG A 38 -6.50 -9.68 -3.15
C ARG A 38 -5.18 -10.09 -2.52
N LEU A 39 -4.17 -10.47 -3.32
CA LEU A 39 -2.92 -11.04 -2.81
C LEU A 39 -2.17 -10.08 -1.87
N ALA A 40 -2.24 -8.77 -2.11
CA ALA A 40 -1.63 -7.77 -1.23
C ALA A 40 -2.23 -7.75 0.20
N ALA A 41 -3.44 -8.26 0.40
CA ALA A 41 -4.07 -8.36 1.72
C ALA A 41 -3.64 -9.63 2.49
N TYR A 42 -3.11 -10.64 1.80
CA TYR A 42 -2.69 -11.90 2.39
C TYR A 42 -1.21 -11.88 2.76
N ARG A 43 -0.81 -12.79 3.66
CA ARG A 43 0.61 -12.97 3.97
C ARG A 43 1.27 -13.76 2.83
N GLY A 44 1.81 -13.04 1.85
CA GLY A 44 2.49 -13.57 0.67
C GLY A 44 3.53 -12.59 0.13
N VAL A 45 4.16 -12.94 -1.00
CA VAL A 45 5.18 -12.12 -1.64
C VAL A 45 4.60 -10.78 -2.09
N MET A 46 3.39 -10.79 -2.66
CA MET A 46 2.74 -9.57 -3.15
C MET A 46 2.45 -8.55 -2.04
N ARG A 47 2.23 -9.00 -0.80
CA ARG A 47 2.10 -8.09 0.34
C ARG A 47 3.43 -7.43 0.69
N MET A 48 4.53 -8.18 0.71
CA MET A 48 5.85 -7.60 0.97
C MET A 48 6.23 -6.57 -0.09
N ARG A 49 5.91 -6.85 -1.37
CA ARG A 49 6.08 -5.89 -2.47
C ARG A 49 5.26 -4.61 -2.27
N ALA A 50 4.00 -4.75 -1.89
CA ALA A 50 3.15 -3.59 -1.61
C ALA A 50 3.69 -2.74 -0.44
N GLU A 51 4.20 -3.38 0.61
CA GLU A 51 4.83 -2.70 1.76
C GLU A 51 6.14 -1.99 1.36
N GLU A 52 7.01 -2.65 0.58
CA GLU A 52 8.26 -2.09 0.03
C GLU A 52 7.98 -0.83 -0.80
N LEU A 53 7.00 -0.92 -1.69
CA LEU A 53 6.61 0.17 -2.57
C LEU A 53 5.96 1.34 -1.80
N ALA A 54 5.18 1.05 -0.75
CA ALA A 54 4.65 2.10 0.13
C ALA A 54 5.77 2.85 0.88
N LEU A 55 6.82 2.14 1.30
CA LEU A 55 8.00 2.75 1.94
C LEU A 55 8.80 3.62 0.96
N GLU A 56 8.95 3.19 -0.30
CA GLU A 56 9.58 3.98 -1.37
C GLU A 56 8.85 5.30 -1.62
N HIS A 57 7.51 5.27 -1.72
CA HIS A 57 6.70 6.47 -1.90
C HIS A 57 6.85 7.44 -0.73
N GLN A 58 6.89 6.93 0.51
CA GLN A 58 7.13 7.76 1.69
C GLN A 58 8.49 8.46 1.61
N ARG A 59 9.57 7.73 1.27
CA ARG A 59 10.92 8.30 1.13
C ARG A 59 11.00 9.39 0.09
N HIS A 60 10.36 9.22 -1.07
CA HIS A 60 10.38 10.22 -2.15
C HIS A 60 9.52 11.44 -1.83
N SER A 61 8.42 11.27 -1.09
CA SER A 61 7.58 12.38 -0.63
C SER A 61 8.26 13.23 0.47
N SER A 62 9.18 12.64 1.24
CA SER A 62 9.97 13.32 2.27
C SER A 62 11.27 13.92 1.72
N SER A 63 11.21 14.65 0.60
CA SER A 63 12.33 15.51 0.20
C SER A 63 12.62 16.52 1.33
N PRO A 64 13.89 16.71 1.75
CA PRO A 64 14.20 17.56 2.89
C PRO A 64 13.80 19.00 2.58
N CYS A 65 12.87 19.56 3.34
CA CYS A 65 12.79 21.01 3.45
C CYS A 65 14.16 21.52 3.89
N ASP A 66 14.74 22.41 3.08
CA ASP A 66 15.98 23.12 3.38
C ASP A 66 15.83 23.82 4.75
N PRO A 67 16.61 23.47 5.78
CA PRO A 67 16.46 24.05 7.12
C PRO A 67 16.84 25.53 7.18
N ARG A 68 17.25 26.16 6.08
CA ARG A 68 17.63 27.59 6.02
C ARG A 68 16.49 28.60 6.14
N VAL A 69 15.22 28.16 6.23
CA VAL A 69 14.07 29.05 6.53
C VAL A 69 13.48 28.74 7.93
N ALA A 70 14.30 28.35 8.90
CA ALA A 70 13.91 28.36 10.31
C ALA A 70 13.98 29.78 10.90
N GLY A 71 13.24 30.71 10.26
CA GLY A 71 13.06 32.08 10.72
C GLY A 71 11.86 32.19 11.66
N ARG A 72 12.11 31.97 12.95
CA ARG A 72 11.52 32.69 14.10
C ARG A 72 10.02 33.06 14.02
N SER A 73 9.19 32.38 14.79
CA SER A 73 8.05 33.01 15.49
C SER A 73 7.68 32.23 16.74
N ASP A 74 7.90 32.89 17.88
CA ASP A 74 7.37 32.60 19.21
C ASP A 74 5.83 32.51 19.17
N SER A 75 5.24 31.61 19.97
CA SER A 75 4.24 31.96 21.01
C SER A 75 3.51 30.73 21.60
N SER A 76 3.67 30.61 22.94
CA SER A 76 2.69 30.23 23.98
C SER A 76 1.96 28.87 23.96
N ALA A 77 2.40 28.02 24.90
CA ALA A 77 1.65 27.26 25.90
C ALA A 77 0.12 27.01 25.73
N GLY A 78 -0.24 25.72 25.69
CA GLY A 78 -1.59 25.19 25.98
C GLY A 78 -1.57 23.65 26.04
N ALA A 79 -2.10 23.08 27.12
CA ALA A 79 -1.99 21.67 27.54
C ALA A 79 -2.69 20.63 26.61
N PRO A 80 -2.30 19.34 26.64
CA PRO A 80 -3.00 18.30 25.88
C PRO A 80 -4.23 17.76 26.61
N GLU A 81 -5.41 17.93 26.01
CA GLU A 81 -6.68 17.36 26.44
C GLU A 81 -6.94 16.02 25.72
N ARG A 82 -7.00 14.97 26.54
CA ARG A 82 -7.65 13.64 26.43
C ARG A 82 -7.89 13.00 25.04
N VAL A 83 -7.20 11.86 24.91
CA VAL A 83 -7.42 10.73 24.00
C VAL A 83 -8.89 10.27 24.00
N GLY A 84 -9.52 10.34 22.82
CA GLY A 84 -10.81 9.72 22.53
C GLY A 84 -10.62 8.54 21.59
N ASP A 85 -10.87 7.33 22.11
CA ASP A 85 -10.80 6.03 21.45
C ASP A 85 -11.95 5.78 20.45
N GLU A 86 -12.08 6.61 19.40
CA GLU A 86 -13.19 6.46 18.45
C GLU A 86 -12.80 6.69 16.97
N GLU A 87 -11.53 6.50 16.63
CA GLU A 87 -11.01 6.69 15.26
C GLU A 87 -10.40 5.41 14.67
N LEU A 88 -10.96 4.24 15.00
CA LEU A 88 -10.53 2.94 14.47
C LEU A 88 -11.60 2.20 13.64
N ARG A 89 -12.76 2.82 13.39
CA ARG A 89 -13.87 2.19 12.64
C ARG A 89 -14.18 2.76 11.26
N HIS A 90 -13.55 3.86 10.85
CA HIS A 90 -13.76 4.46 9.52
C HIS A 90 -12.47 4.76 8.76
N SER A 91 -11.45 3.90 8.91
CA SER A 91 -10.30 3.93 8.03
C SER A 91 -10.69 3.39 6.64
N SER A 92 -11.33 4.26 5.87
CA SER A 92 -11.28 4.32 4.41
C SER A 92 -9.84 4.50 3.87
N ARG A 93 -8.78 4.17 4.64
CA ARG A 93 -7.40 4.12 4.14
C ARG A 93 -7.15 3.01 3.13
N PHE A 94 -8.09 2.08 2.92
CA PHE A 94 -7.98 1.14 1.80
C PHE A 94 -8.30 1.78 0.44
N ALA A 95 -8.93 2.96 0.40
CA ALA A 95 -9.23 3.66 -0.86
C ALA A 95 -8.03 4.43 -1.43
N GLY A 96 -7.05 4.80 -0.59
CA GLY A 96 -5.86 5.55 -1.02
C GLY A 96 -4.67 4.69 -1.45
N LEU A 97 -4.74 3.37 -1.29
CA LEU A 97 -3.63 2.46 -1.60
C LEU A 97 -3.55 2.08 -3.09
N ILE A 98 -4.48 2.59 -3.90
CA ILE A 98 -4.63 2.23 -5.30
C ILE A 98 -4.68 3.51 -6.13
N GLU A 99 -3.59 4.28 -6.05
CA GLU A 99 -3.21 5.25 -7.06
C GLU A 99 -1.93 4.72 -7.74
N TRP A 100 -2.09 3.71 -8.61
CA TRP A 100 -0.97 3.14 -9.37
C TRP A 100 -0.85 3.80 -10.76
N GLY A 101 -0.35 5.05 -10.77
CA GLY A 101 0.05 5.79 -11.97
C GLY A 101 -1.00 6.75 -12.52
N ARG A 102 -0.77 8.06 -12.33
CA ARG A 102 -1.54 9.15 -12.96
C ARG A 102 -1.46 9.03 -14.49
N GLY A 103 -2.59 9.27 -15.16
CA GLY A 103 -2.67 9.46 -16.60
C GLY A 103 -2.08 10.80 -17.04
#